data_AF-A0A8T7GSC0-F1
#
_entry.id   AF-A0A8T7GSC0-F1
#
_cell.length_a   1.000
_cell.length_b   1.000
_cell.length_c   1.000
_cell.angle_alpha   90.00
_cell.angle_beta   90.00
_cell.angle_gamma   90.00
#
_symmetry.space_group_name_H-M   'P 1'
#
loop_
_entity.id
_entity.type
_entity.pdbx_description
1 polymer ?
#
loop_
_entity_poly.entity_id
_entity_poly.type
_entity_poly.pdbx_seq_one_letter_code
_entity_poly.pdbx_strand_id
1 'polypeptide(L)'
;MLWVQEHYKEYPGVWEERPERIEYILNYVHAESVPLNAEEAKKAIIKVHGEAYFDHLLSLIKHPKKVREDLAFHPGLYPVMLNAVNTAIKAAREYGFGIIRPPGHHAGKRPEGFCYVNNIVIAIKEVFPYRKVAILDLDAHYGNGTHYLIKDDEDVFYGSVHSKFLYPPERYPVEPGRIVLEDVIPAEMTDERFLEVWKGVIEKAREWEPEIVALSVGFDTWYEDPVMGFNVRHYTTYYKLGKMIREILDRPIFGVLEGGYHPKIGRMLQYFAKGIGWPVTKPGVVSEVFKFTREEGKHYAINEAGEIWSFETKAELVGKIDKKPGYSYQLEDDKVVERKILWMDLDEYYQKKKTGELAKLYRMGYDIKIKEDNLTLKEMDEAYNEMLKTELQNRIIEKVEVLKSPGNRTLILHLDNGKRLILREGLLVKGAHIELED
;
A
#
# COMPACT_ATOMS: atom_id res chain seq x y z
N MET A 1 5.57 -3.24 7.86
CA MET A 1 6.27 -2.88 6.60
C MET A 1 5.71 -3.70 5.45
N LEU A 2 5.84 -3.24 4.19
CA LEU A 2 5.41 -3.99 3.01
C LEU A 2 6.64 -4.53 2.28
N TRP A 3 6.61 -5.81 1.95
CA TRP A 3 7.67 -6.53 1.25
C TRP A 3 7.14 -7.02 -0.08
N VAL A 4 7.91 -6.86 -1.15
CA VAL A 4 7.55 -7.39 -2.46
C VAL A 4 8.59 -8.41 -2.89
N GLN A 5 8.12 -9.53 -3.40
CA GLN A 5 9.02 -10.55 -3.91
C GLN A 5 9.76 -10.05 -5.16
N GLU A 6 11.01 -10.48 -5.34
CA GLU A 6 11.73 -10.32 -6.61
C GLU A 6 11.25 -11.37 -7.63
N HIS A 7 11.69 -11.21 -8.88
CA HIS A 7 11.44 -12.17 -9.97
C HIS A 7 9.97 -12.39 -10.34
N TYR A 8 9.00 -11.69 -9.73
CA TYR A 8 7.56 -11.92 -9.93
C TYR A 8 7.08 -11.85 -11.39
N LYS A 9 7.89 -11.37 -12.34
CA LYS A 9 7.60 -11.36 -13.78
C LYS A 9 8.06 -12.62 -14.54
N GLU A 10 8.91 -13.46 -13.94
CA GLU A 10 9.50 -14.62 -14.62
C GLU A 10 8.50 -15.77 -14.84
N TYR A 11 7.44 -15.80 -14.03
CA TYR A 11 6.31 -16.70 -14.21
C TYR A 11 5.17 -15.97 -14.93
N PRO A 12 4.78 -16.34 -16.16
CA PRO A 12 3.73 -15.63 -16.90
C PRO A 12 2.35 -15.73 -16.26
N GLY A 13 2.14 -16.69 -15.34
CA GLY A 13 0.84 -16.88 -14.70
C GLY A 13 -0.11 -17.80 -15.46
N VAL A 14 -1.35 -17.85 -14.99
CA VAL A 14 -2.43 -18.68 -15.53
C VAL A 14 -3.77 -17.98 -15.28
N TRP A 15 -4.61 -17.89 -16.32
CA TRP A 15 -5.90 -17.19 -16.26
C TRP A 15 -5.79 -15.77 -15.73
N GLU A 16 -6.36 -15.46 -14.57
CA GLU A 16 -6.33 -14.12 -13.95
C GLU A 16 -5.13 -13.94 -13.01
N GLU A 17 -4.46 -15.02 -12.60
CA GLU A 17 -3.22 -14.95 -11.84
C GLU A 17 -2.07 -14.56 -12.76
N ARG A 18 -1.70 -13.27 -12.77
CA ARG A 18 -0.68 -12.71 -13.67
C ARG A 18 0.25 -11.72 -12.95
N PRO A 19 1.47 -11.45 -13.47
CA PRO A 19 2.41 -10.49 -12.88
C PRO A 19 1.82 -9.08 -12.66
N GLU A 20 0.89 -8.64 -13.51
CA GLU A 20 0.25 -7.33 -13.49
C GLU A 20 -0.45 -7.06 -12.15
N ARG A 21 -0.92 -8.09 -11.44
CA ARG A 21 -1.50 -7.94 -10.09
C ARG A 21 -0.54 -7.24 -9.13
N ILE A 22 0.74 -7.65 -9.16
CA ILE A 22 1.79 -7.03 -8.35
C ILE A 22 2.07 -5.60 -8.83
N GLU A 23 2.06 -5.36 -10.15
CA GLU A 23 2.26 -4.02 -10.70
C GLU A 23 1.14 -3.05 -10.31
N TYR A 24 -0.12 -3.51 -10.36
CA TYR A 24 -1.27 -2.74 -9.87
C TYR A 24 -1.13 -2.41 -8.40
N ILE A 25 -0.60 -3.32 -7.58
CA ILE A 25 -0.31 -3.04 -6.17
C ILE A 25 0.77 -1.96 -6.03
N LEU A 26 1.90 -2.14 -6.69
CA LEU A 26 3.04 -1.22 -6.64
C LEU A 26 2.71 0.17 -7.22
N ASN A 27 1.58 0.32 -7.93
CA ASN A 27 1.05 1.63 -8.32
C ASN A 27 0.54 2.45 -7.13
N TYR A 28 0.09 1.82 -6.05
CA TYR A 28 -0.54 2.50 -4.89
C TYR A 28 0.28 2.42 -3.61
N VAL A 29 1.17 1.43 -3.48
CA VAL A 29 1.97 1.22 -2.26
C VAL A 29 3.46 1.18 -2.57
N HIS A 30 4.28 1.49 -1.57
CA HIS A 30 5.72 1.26 -1.62
C HIS A 30 6.03 -0.01 -0.84
N ALA A 31 6.90 -0.83 -1.40
CA ALA A 31 7.35 -2.06 -0.80
C ALA A 31 8.83 -2.26 -1.08
N GLU A 32 9.54 -2.84 -0.12
CA GLU A 32 10.95 -3.18 -0.23
C GLU A 32 11.10 -4.57 -0.84
N SER A 33 12.09 -4.77 -1.70
CA SER A 33 12.30 -6.07 -2.33
C SER A 33 12.93 -7.06 -1.36
N VAL A 34 12.55 -8.33 -1.47
CA VAL A 34 13.16 -9.42 -0.69
C VAL A 34 14.07 -10.25 -1.61
N PRO A 35 15.38 -10.31 -1.33
CA PRO A 35 16.30 -11.08 -2.16
C PRO A 35 16.00 -12.58 -2.06
N LEU A 36 16.19 -13.31 -3.16
CA LEU A 36 15.97 -14.75 -3.20
C LEU A 36 17.02 -15.49 -2.35
N ASN A 37 16.54 -16.24 -1.36
CA ASN A 37 17.32 -17.26 -0.66
C ASN A 37 16.74 -18.64 -0.96
N ALA A 38 17.21 -19.23 -2.06
CA ALA A 38 16.70 -20.49 -2.57
C ALA A 38 16.90 -21.66 -1.59
N GLU A 39 17.95 -21.66 -0.77
CA GLU A 39 18.20 -22.74 0.18
C GLU A 39 17.18 -22.70 1.34
N GLU A 40 16.97 -21.52 1.92
CA GLU A 40 15.98 -21.30 2.99
C GLU A 40 14.58 -21.66 2.51
N ALA A 41 14.18 -21.17 1.33
CA ALA A 41 12.85 -21.42 0.79
C ALA A 41 12.60 -22.91 0.54
N LYS A 42 13.58 -23.64 -0.03
CA LYS A 42 13.46 -25.09 -0.27
C LYS A 42 13.30 -25.87 1.03
N LYS A 43 14.12 -25.58 2.03
CA LYS A 43 14.04 -26.23 3.36
C LYS A 43 12.66 -26.00 3.99
N ALA A 44 12.17 -24.77 3.92
CA ALA A 44 10.86 -24.40 4.47
C ALA A 44 9.68 -25.08 3.73
N ILE A 45 9.75 -25.20 2.39
CA ILE A 45 8.74 -25.92 1.60
C ILE A 45 8.72 -27.40 1.97
N ILE A 46 9.89 -28.05 2.00
CA ILE A 46 10.01 -29.49 2.33
C ILE A 46 9.50 -29.77 3.74
N LYS A 47 9.75 -28.86 4.69
CA LYS A 47 9.25 -28.98 6.08
C LYS A 47 7.73 -29.07 6.16
N VAL A 48 7.01 -28.33 5.30
CA VAL A 48 5.53 -28.30 5.31
C VAL A 48 4.90 -29.33 4.37
N HIS A 49 5.38 -29.42 3.14
CA HIS A 49 4.76 -30.26 2.11
C HIS A 49 5.40 -31.64 1.97
N GLY A 50 6.60 -31.84 2.52
CA GLY A 50 7.40 -33.05 2.36
C GLY A 50 8.26 -33.05 1.10
N GLU A 51 9.33 -33.86 1.12
CA GLU A 51 10.30 -33.97 0.03
C GLU A 51 9.66 -34.52 -1.25
N ALA A 52 8.82 -35.56 -1.14
CA ALA A 52 8.13 -36.16 -2.28
C ALA A 52 7.21 -35.17 -3.03
N TYR A 53 6.52 -34.29 -2.29
CA TYR A 53 5.70 -33.23 -2.90
C TYR A 53 6.58 -32.23 -3.66
N PHE A 54 7.67 -31.79 -3.02
CA PHE A 54 8.59 -30.83 -3.63
C PHE A 54 9.24 -31.40 -4.89
N ASP A 55 9.72 -32.64 -4.86
CA ASP A 55 10.29 -33.31 -6.03
C ASP A 55 9.28 -33.49 -7.16
N HIS A 56 8.02 -33.80 -6.81
CA HIS A 56 6.95 -33.87 -7.80
C HIS A 56 6.72 -32.51 -8.48
N LEU A 57 6.65 -31.42 -7.71
CA LEU A 57 6.57 -30.07 -8.28
C LEU A 57 7.76 -29.75 -9.20
N LEU A 58 8.98 -30.06 -8.77
CA LEU A 58 10.17 -29.83 -9.60
C LEU A 58 10.10 -30.59 -10.92
N SER A 59 9.60 -31.83 -10.89
CA SER A 59 9.40 -32.62 -12.11
C SER A 59 8.41 -31.94 -13.06
N LEU A 60 7.30 -31.40 -12.53
CA LEU A 60 6.29 -30.70 -13.34
C LEU A 60 6.81 -29.37 -13.89
N ILE A 61 7.65 -28.64 -13.14
CA ILE A 61 8.28 -27.40 -13.59
C ILE A 61 9.31 -27.67 -14.70
N LYS A 62 10.15 -28.70 -14.53
CA LYS A 62 11.18 -29.09 -15.52
C LYS A 62 10.58 -29.64 -16.80
N HIS A 63 9.47 -30.35 -16.68
CA HIS A 63 8.76 -30.94 -17.80
C HIS A 63 7.29 -30.50 -17.79
N PRO A 64 7.02 -29.24 -18.19
CA PRO A 64 5.68 -28.68 -18.18
C PRO A 64 4.67 -29.56 -18.89
N LYS A 65 3.63 -29.96 -18.16
CA LYS A 65 2.46 -30.65 -18.70
C LYS A 65 1.22 -29.93 -18.18
N LYS A 66 0.15 -29.89 -18.99
CA LYS A 66 -1.16 -29.44 -18.52
C LYS A 66 -1.70 -30.49 -17.56
N VAL A 67 -1.57 -30.25 -16.25
CA VAL A 67 -2.09 -31.14 -15.20
C VAL A 67 -3.53 -30.75 -14.85
N ARG A 68 -3.82 -29.45 -14.82
CA ARG A 68 -5.13 -28.86 -14.54
C ARG A 68 -5.29 -27.56 -15.30
N GLU A 69 -6.51 -27.02 -15.34
CA GLU A 69 -6.78 -25.76 -16.05
C GLU A 69 -6.38 -24.53 -15.23
N ASP A 70 -6.41 -24.66 -13.90
CA ASP A 70 -6.07 -23.66 -12.89
C ASP A 70 -4.57 -23.65 -12.52
N LEU A 71 -3.72 -24.36 -13.27
CA LEU A 71 -2.28 -24.40 -13.07
C LEU A 71 -1.52 -24.33 -14.39
N ALA A 72 -0.45 -23.55 -14.42
CA ALA A 72 0.50 -23.51 -15.53
C ALA A 72 1.93 -23.72 -15.02
N PHE A 73 2.49 -24.88 -15.31
CA PHE A 73 3.90 -25.13 -15.02
C PHE A 73 4.77 -24.44 -16.06
N HIS A 74 5.76 -23.67 -15.61
CA HIS A 74 6.69 -22.91 -16.43
C HIS A 74 8.06 -22.85 -15.73
N PRO A 75 9.20 -22.88 -16.43
CA PRO A 75 10.52 -22.84 -15.78
C PRO A 75 10.70 -21.64 -14.82
N GLY A 76 10.19 -20.47 -15.20
CA GLY A 76 10.22 -19.27 -14.35
C GLY A 76 9.32 -19.31 -13.12
N LEU A 77 8.46 -20.32 -12.97
CA LEU A 77 7.71 -20.56 -11.73
C LEU A 77 8.64 -20.86 -10.55
N TYR A 78 9.75 -21.56 -10.79
CA TYR A 78 10.65 -21.99 -9.72
C TYR A 78 11.23 -20.83 -8.89
N PRO A 79 11.94 -19.85 -9.47
CA PRO A 79 12.48 -18.73 -8.70
C PRO A 79 11.36 -17.87 -8.08
N VAL A 80 10.24 -17.69 -8.77
CA VAL A 80 9.07 -16.94 -8.29
C VAL A 80 8.46 -17.58 -7.04
N MET A 81 8.23 -18.90 -7.07
CA MET A 81 7.70 -19.67 -5.94
C MET A 81 8.62 -19.63 -4.74
N LEU A 82 9.94 -19.77 -4.94
CA LEU A 82 10.90 -19.69 -3.82
C LEU A 82 10.94 -18.29 -3.21
N ASN A 83 10.91 -17.24 -4.03
CA ASN A 83 10.96 -15.87 -3.51
C ASN A 83 9.63 -15.48 -2.81
N ALA A 84 8.49 -15.98 -3.27
CA ALA A 84 7.21 -15.85 -2.56
C ALA A 84 7.31 -16.40 -1.13
N VAL A 85 7.93 -17.58 -0.97
CA VAL A 85 8.20 -18.17 0.35
C VAL A 85 9.15 -17.32 1.19
N ASN A 86 10.29 -16.86 0.63
CA ASN A 86 11.20 -15.97 1.38
C ASN A 86 10.51 -14.68 1.82
N THR A 87 9.66 -14.11 0.95
CA THR A 87 8.91 -12.88 1.23
C THR A 87 7.85 -13.10 2.30
N ALA A 88 7.15 -14.24 2.29
CA ALA A 88 6.22 -14.64 3.35
C ALA A 88 6.93 -14.81 4.71
N ILE A 89 8.09 -15.47 4.72
CA ILE A 89 8.92 -15.63 5.92
C ILE A 89 9.40 -14.25 6.43
N LYS A 90 9.85 -13.36 5.54
CA LYS A 90 10.26 -12.00 5.91
C LYS A 90 9.10 -11.19 6.48
N ALA A 91 7.92 -11.28 5.88
CA ALA A 91 6.70 -10.64 6.39
C ALA A 91 6.35 -11.13 7.80
N ALA A 92 6.44 -12.44 8.05
CA ALA A 92 6.22 -13.03 9.37
C ALA A 92 7.24 -12.55 10.42
N ARG A 93 8.55 -12.55 10.09
CA ARG A 93 9.62 -12.09 11.01
C ARG A 93 9.47 -10.63 11.42
N GLU A 94 8.89 -9.79 10.56
CA GLU A 94 8.81 -8.34 10.72
C GLU A 94 7.39 -7.83 11.01
N TYR A 95 6.43 -8.73 11.25
CA TYR A 95 5.01 -8.39 11.44
C TYR A 95 4.47 -7.45 10.34
N GLY A 96 4.82 -7.77 9.09
CA GLY A 96 4.52 -6.97 7.91
C GLY A 96 3.61 -7.70 6.92
N PHE A 97 3.59 -7.23 5.68
CA PHE A 97 2.80 -7.82 4.60
C PHE A 97 3.67 -8.22 3.42
N GLY A 98 3.52 -9.46 2.96
CA GLY A 98 4.17 -9.98 1.76
C GLY A 98 3.30 -9.83 0.53
N ILE A 99 3.72 -8.96 -0.40
CA ILE A 99 3.15 -8.80 -1.74
C ILE A 99 3.79 -9.87 -2.63
N ILE A 100 3.11 -11.01 -2.72
CA ILE A 100 3.64 -12.23 -3.34
C ILE A 100 2.75 -12.79 -4.45
N ARG A 101 3.34 -13.59 -5.32
CA ARG A 101 2.69 -14.53 -6.25
C ARG A 101 3.65 -15.68 -6.59
N PRO A 102 3.18 -16.89 -6.88
CA PRO A 102 1.79 -17.35 -6.85
C PRO A 102 1.18 -17.32 -5.43
N PRO A 103 -0.16 -17.31 -5.30
CA PRO A 103 -0.84 -17.47 -4.01
C PRO A 103 -0.57 -18.86 -3.41
N GLY A 104 -1.05 -19.12 -2.19
CA GLY A 104 -0.71 -20.32 -1.44
C GLY A 104 -1.86 -21.08 -0.78
N HIS A 105 -2.98 -20.45 -0.43
CA HIS A 105 -3.96 -21.06 0.49
C HIS A 105 -4.67 -22.33 -0.03
N HIS A 106 -4.63 -22.61 -1.34
CA HIS A 106 -5.14 -23.85 -1.92
C HIS A 106 -4.11 -24.99 -1.96
N ALA A 107 -2.82 -24.70 -1.84
CA ALA A 107 -1.79 -25.73 -1.87
C ALA A 107 -1.80 -26.52 -0.55
N GLY A 108 -2.09 -27.81 -0.63
CA GLY A 108 -2.09 -28.72 0.52
C GLY A 108 -1.69 -30.11 0.08
N LYS A 109 -2.67 -31.01 -0.11
CA LYS A 109 -2.41 -32.37 -0.62
C LYS A 109 -1.74 -32.37 -2.01
N ARG A 110 -1.98 -31.33 -2.81
CA ARG A 110 -1.51 -31.14 -4.19
C ARG A 110 -1.48 -29.62 -4.49
N PRO A 111 -0.74 -29.19 -5.53
CA PRO A 111 -0.96 -27.86 -6.10
C PRO A 111 -2.35 -27.78 -6.75
N GLU A 112 -3.06 -26.66 -6.57
CA GLU A 112 -4.35 -26.34 -7.21
C GLU A 112 -4.74 -24.87 -6.95
N GLY A 113 -5.76 -24.36 -7.65
CA GLY A 113 -6.28 -22.99 -7.43
C GLY A 113 -5.21 -21.92 -7.55
N PHE A 114 -4.37 -21.98 -8.60
CA PHE A 114 -3.20 -21.13 -8.81
C PHE A 114 -2.07 -21.28 -7.77
N CYS A 115 -2.26 -22.07 -6.72
CA CYS A 115 -1.34 -22.24 -5.62
C CYS A 115 -0.44 -23.47 -5.81
N TYR A 116 0.87 -23.29 -5.61
CA TYR A 116 1.85 -24.36 -5.72
C TYR A 116 2.43 -24.80 -4.38
N VAL A 117 2.61 -23.87 -3.45
CA VAL A 117 3.04 -24.11 -2.08
C VAL A 117 2.28 -23.19 -1.15
N ASN A 118 2.07 -23.62 0.09
CA ASN A 118 1.27 -22.87 1.06
C ASN A 118 2.10 -21.82 1.81
N ASN A 119 2.10 -20.59 1.29
CA ASN A 119 2.94 -19.50 1.81
C ASN A 119 2.67 -19.18 3.29
N ILE A 120 1.39 -19.08 3.70
CA ILE A 120 1.03 -18.72 5.07
C ILE A 120 1.41 -19.83 6.06
N VAL A 121 1.15 -21.10 5.72
CA VAL A 121 1.51 -22.24 6.58
C VAL A 121 3.03 -22.38 6.69
N ILE A 122 3.76 -22.21 5.58
CA ILE A 122 5.23 -22.20 5.59
C ILE A 122 5.77 -21.10 6.51
N ALA A 123 5.25 -19.88 6.39
CA ALA A 123 5.71 -18.76 7.20
C ALA A 123 5.48 -19.01 8.71
N ILE A 124 4.30 -19.49 9.11
CA ILE A 124 4.03 -19.77 10.53
C ILE A 124 4.89 -20.91 11.06
N LYS A 125 5.10 -21.98 10.28
CA LYS A 125 5.89 -23.14 10.72
C LYS A 125 7.37 -22.83 10.76
N GLU A 126 7.84 -21.87 9.98
CA GLU A 126 9.24 -21.46 10.00
C GLU A 126 9.54 -20.45 11.12
N VAL A 127 8.66 -19.48 11.34
CA VAL A 127 8.92 -18.37 12.27
C VAL A 127 8.33 -18.61 13.66
N PHE A 128 7.23 -19.36 13.75
CA PHE A 128 6.45 -19.53 14.98
C PHE A 128 6.10 -21.02 15.29
N PRO A 129 7.04 -21.97 15.21
CA PRO A 129 6.74 -23.42 15.22
C PRO A 129 6.03 -23.95 16.49
N TYR A 130 5.99 -23.20 17.59
CA TYR A 130 5.42 -23.61 18.88
C TYR A 130 4.53 -22.52 19.51
N ARG A 131 3.97 -21.64 18.68
CA ARG A 131 3.17 -20.49 19.13
C ARG A 131 1.74 -20.69 18.70
N LYS A 132 0.81 -20.18 19.50
CA LYS A 132 -0.61 -20.15 19.13
C LYS A 132 -0.83 -19.11 18.02
N VAL A 133 -1.14 -19.56 16.81
CA VAL A 133 -1.35 -18.66 15.66
C VAL A 133 -2.80 -18.73 15.18
N ALA A 134 -3.46 -17.58 15.03
CA ALA A 134 -4.73 -17.48 14.33
C ALA A 134 -4.49 -17.13 12.86
N ILE A 135 -4.79 -18.06 11.96
CA ILE A 135 -4.88 -17.79 10.53
C ILE A 135 -6.28 -17.29 10.22
N LEU A 136 -6.39 -16.06 9.70
CA LEU A 136 -7.64 -15.54 9.13
C LEU A 136 -7.49 -15.47 7.60
N ASP A 137 -8.28 -16.26 6.89
CA ASP A 137 -8.30 -16.31 5.43
C ASP A 137 -9.40 -15.39 4.89
N LEU A 138 -8.97 -14.23 4.40
CA LEU A 138 -9.81 -13.14 3.91
C LEU A 138 -10.18 -13.28 2.43
N ASP A 139 -9.65 -14.30 1.75
CA ASP A 139 -9.99 -14.65 0.37
C ASP A 139 -11.43 -15.18 0.27
N ALA A 140 -12.11 -14.90 -0.85
CA ALA A 140 -13.49 -15.37 -1.05
C ALA A 140 -13.57 -16.89 -1.24
N HIS A 141 -12.46 -17.51 -1.65
CA HIS A 141 -12.35 -18.94 -1.85
C HIS A 141 -11.93 -19.63 -0.55
N TYR A 142 -12.46 -20.83 -0.36
CA TYR A 142 -12.06 -21.64 0.78
C TYR A 142 -10.61 -22.13 0.63
N GLY A 143 -9.73 -21.69 1.52
CA GLY A 143 -8.34 -22.16 1.67
C GLY A 143 -8.23 -23.62 2.11
N ASN A 144 -8.69 -24.54 1.25
CA ASN A 144 -8.69 -25.98 1.48
C ASN A 144 -7.29 -26.54 1.73
N GLY A 145 -6.26 -25.99 1.07
CA GLY A 145 -4.87 -26.38 1.28
C GLY A 145 -4.40 -26.03 2.68
N THR A 146 -4.70 -24.80 3.12
CA THR A 146 -4.39 -24.32 4.48
C THR A 146 -5.07 -25.21 5.51
N HIS A 147 -6.39 -25.43 5.42
CA HIS A 147 -7.10 -26.30 6.35
C HIS A 147 -6.50 -27.72 6.35
N TYR A 148 -6.23 -28.30 5.18
CA TYR A 148 -5.63 -29.65 5.10
C TYR A 148 -4.31 -29.77 5.88
N LEU A 149 -3.45 -28.76 5.81
CA LEU A 149 -2.13 -28.77 6.44
C LEU A 149 -2.16 -28.50 7.94
N ILE A 150 -3.18 -27.81 8.46
CA ILE A 150 -3.30 -27.42 9.87
C ILE A 150 -4.36 -28.23 10.64
N LYS A 151 -5.07 -29.14 9.98
CA LYS A 151 -6.18 -29.89 10.59
C LYS A 151 -5.78 -30.69 11.83
N ASP A 152 -4.53 -31.12 11.94
CA ASP A 152 -4.01 -31.89 13.09
C ASP A 152 -3.12 -31.04 14.01
N ASP A 153 -3.14 -29.71 13.82
CA ASP A 153 -2.28 -28.75 14.50
C ASP A 153 -3.07 -27.93 15.52
N GLU A 154 -3.04 -28.38 16.78
CA GLU A 154 -3.83 -27.80 17.87
C GLU A 154 -3.41 -26.36 18.22
N ASP A 155 -2.19 -25.96 17.85
CA ASP A 155 -1.66 -24.60 18.05
C ASP A 155 -2.08 -23.61 16.95
N VAL A 156 -2.96 -24.02 16.02
CA VAL A 156 -3.41 -23.16 14.92
C VAL A 156 -4.93 -23.08 14.86
N PHE A 157 -5.45 -21.86 15.06
CA PHE A 157 -6.82 -21.50 14.74
C PHE A 157 -6.93 -21.12 13.27
N TYR A 158 -8.03 -21.51 12.62
CA TYR A 158 -8.31 -21.15 11.23
C TYR A 158 -9.73 -20.59 11.10
N GLY A 159 -9.82 -19.32 10.70
CA GLY A 159 -11.07 -18.63 10.40
C GLY A 159 -11.15 -18.29 8.91
N SER A 160 -12.27 -18.61 8.25
CA SER A 160 -12.47 -18.30 6.83
C SER A 160 -13.93 -17.94 6.57
N VAL A 161 -14.15 -16.85 5.84
CA VAL A 161 -15.46 -16.45 5.31
C VAL A 161 -15.43 -16.64 3.80
N HIS A 162 -16.09 -17.68 3.32
CA HIS A 162 -16.00 -18.12 1.92
C HIS A 162 -17.35 -18.60 1.42
N SER A 163 -17.45 -18.87 0.11
CA SER A 163 -18.68 -19.41 -0.48
C SER A 163 -18.50 -20.83 -0.99
N LYS A 164 -19.44 -21.73 -0.69
CA LYS A 164 -19.53 -23.05 -1.31
C LYS A 164 -19.88 -23.05 -2.79
N PHE A 165 -20.36 -21.92 -3.30
CA PHE A 165 -20.62 -21.76 -4.73
C PHE A 165 -19.35 -21.40 -5.50
N LEU A 166 -18.25 -21.13 -4.79
CA LEU A 166 -16.93 -20.88 -5.37
C LEU A 166 -16.05 -22.12 -5.24
N TYR A 167 -15.04 -22.18 -6.10
CA TYR A 167 -13.98 -23.17 -6.00
C TYR A 167 -13.28 -23.06 -4.62
N PRO A 168 -12.73 -24.14 -4.05
CA PRO A 168 -12.83 -25.54 -4.46
C PRO A 168 -14.12 -26.21 -3.98
N PRO A 169 -14.49 -27.37 -4.54
CA PRO A 169 -15.60 -28.18 -4.02
C PRO A 169 -15.24 -29.00 -2.77
N GLU A 170 -13.94 -29.20 -2.50
CA GLU A 170 -13.45 -30.05 -1.40
C GLU A 170 -13.73 -29.41 -0.03
N ARG A 171 -14.15 -30.22 0.95
CA ARG A 171 -14.44 -29.78 2.33
C ARG A 171 -13.84 -30.78 3.31
N TYR A 172 -13.39 -30.28 4.46
CA TYR A 172 -12.79 -31.09 5.52
C TYR A 172 -13.64 -31.01 6.80
N PRO A 173 -13.54 -32.01 7.69
CA PRO A 173 -14.20 -31.96 9.00
C PRO A 173 -13.81 -30.71 9.78
N VAL A 174 -14.78 -30.10 10.45
CA VAL A 174 -14.57 -28.91 11.28
C VAL A 174 -14.32 -29.35 12.71
N GLU A 175 -13.19 -28.93 13.28
CA GLU A 175 -12.92 -29.07 14.71
C GLU A 175 -13.52 -27.85 15.45
N PRO A 176 -14.56 -28.05 16.28
CA PRO A 176 -15.24 -26.95 16.95
C PRO A 176 -14.29 -26.14 17.84
N GLY A 177 -14.43 -24.81 17.82
CA GLY A 177 -13.63 -23.90 18.64
C GLY A 177 -12.25 -23.53 18.07
N ARG A 178 -11.73 -24.30 17.10
CA ARG A 178 -10.45 -24.03 16.42
C ARG A 178 -10.61 -23.72 14.94
N ILE A 179 -11.56 -24.38 14.28
CA ILE A 179 -11.87 -24.19 12.86
C ILE A 179 -13.23 -23.48 12.75
N VAL A 180 -13.23 -22.28 12.19
CA VAL A 180 -14.41 -21.44 12.00
C VAL A 180 -14.59 -21.16 10.51
N LEU A 181 -15.61 -21.80 9.92
CA LEU A 181 -15.94 -21.64 8.51
C LEU A 181 -17.32 -21.00 8.39
N GLU A 182 -17.39 -19.80 7.83
CA GLU A 182 -18.64 -19.11 7.52
C GLU A 182 -18.91 -19.25 6.02
N ASP A 183 -19.83 -20.17 5.65
CA ASP A 183 -20.27 -20.40 4.28
C ASP A 183 -21.38 -19.41 3.89
N VAL A 184 -21.07 -18.50 2.99
CA VAL A 184 -21.94 -17.35 2.65
C VAL A 184 -22.40 -17.37 1.19
N ILE A 185 -23.51 -16.69 0.92
CA ILE A 185 -24.01 -16.48 -0.45
C ILE A 185 -23.37 -15.22 -1.02
N PRO A 186 -22.59 -15.28 -2.13
CA PRO A 186 -21.82 -14.14 -2.61
C PRO A 186 -22.59 -12.85 -2.83
N ALA A 187 -23.77 -12.95 -3.45
CA ALA A 187 -24.60 -11.79 -3.76
C ALA A 187 -25.15 -11.10 -2.50
N GLU A 188 -25.28 -11.82 -1.39
CA GLU A 188 -25.79 -11.31 -0.11
C GLU A 188 -24.70 -10.70 0.76
N MET A 189 -23.43 -10.91 0.41
CA MET A 189 -22.27 -10.35 1.12
C MET A 189 -22.03 -8.89 0.70
N THR A 190 -22.92 -7.99 1.15
CA THR A 190 -22.70 -6.54 1.08
C THR A 190 -21.57 -6.11 2.02
N ASP A 191 -21.12 -4.87 1.89
CA ASP A 191 -20.10 -4.28 2.77
C ASP A 191 -20.43 -4.44 4.27
N GLU A 192 -21.67 -4.16 4.68
CA GLU A 192 -22.12 -4.27 6.08
C GLU A 192 -22.14 -5.72 6.56
N ARG A 193 -22.72 -6.61 5.75
CA ARG A 193 -22.82 -8.04 6.10
C ARG A 193 -21.43 -8.68 6.16
N PHE A 194 -20.53 -8.29 5.27
CA PHE A 194 -19.14 -8.73 5.27
C PHE A 194 -18.43 -8.37 6.57
N LEU A 195 -18.57 -7.13 7.04
CA LEU A 195 -17.99 -6.70 8.33
C LEU A 195 -18.66 -7.40 9.51
N GLU A 196 -19.97 -7.61 9.49
CA GLU A 196 -20.70 -8.31 10.55
C GLU A 196 -20.23 -9.77 10.70
N VAL A 197 -20.15 -10.51 9.59
CA VAL A 197 -19.69 -11.91 9.59
C VAL A 197 -18.24 -11.99 10.05
N TRP A 198 -17.37 -11.12 9.52
CA TRP A 198 -15.96 -11.08 9.95
C TRP A 198 -15.82 -10.74 11.43
N LYS A 199 -16.65 -9.85 11.98
CA LYS A 199 -16.64 -9.54 13.41
C LYS A 199 -16.85 -10.81 14.25
N GLY A 200 -17.82 -11.64 13.88
CA GLY A 200 -18.08 -12.92 14.57
C GLY A 200 -16.90 -13.89 14.50
N VAL A 201 -16.23 -14.00 13.34
CA VAL A 201 -15.02 -14.83 13.19
C VAL A 201 -13.87 -14.30 14.04
N ILE A 202 -13.65 -12.99 14.03
CA ILE A 202 -12.59 -12.32 14.80
C ILE A 202 -12.84 -12.46 16.31
N GLU A 203 -14.08 -12.38 16.77
CA GLU A 203 -14.44 -12.60 18.18
C GLU A 203 -14.15 -14.04 18.62
N LYS A 204 -14.48 -15.05 17.79
CA LYS A 204 -14.11 -16.46 18.05
C LYS A 204 -12.59 -16.64 18.08
N ALA A 205 -11.86 -15.98 17.18
CA ALA A 205 -10.40 -15.99 17.20
C ALA A 205 -9.85 -15.36 18.49
N ARG A 206 -10.43 -14.24 18.95
CA ARG A 206 -10.06 -13.59 20.23
C ARG A 206 -10.28 -14.53 21.41
N GLU A 207 -11.41 -15.23 21.46
CA GLU A 207 -11.74 -16.21 22.51
C GLU A 207 -10.76 -17.38 22.53
N TRP A 208 -10.22 -17.76 21.36
CA TRP A 208 -9.18 -18.77 21.27
C TRP A 208 -7.80 -18.27 21.76
N GLU A 209 -7.63 -16.98 22.03
CA GLU A 209 -6.43 -16.35 22.59
C GLU A 209 -5.13 -16.65 21.81
N PRO A 210 -5.00 -16.17 20.56
CA PRO A 210 -3.77 -16.31 19.78
C PRO A 210 -2.67 -15.42 20.33
N GLU A 211 -1.43 -15.84 20.11
CA GLU A 211 -0.24 -15.03 20.34
C GLU A 211 0.14 -14.21 19.11
N ILE A 212 -0.16 -14.72 17.91
CA ILE A 212 0.13 -14.10 16.61
C ILE A 212 -1.09 -14.23 15.71
N VAL A 213 -1.31 -13.23 14.86
CA VAL A 213 -2.35 -13.25 13.82
C VAL A 213 -1.66 -13.30 12.45
N ALA A 214 -2.02 -14.30 11.66
CA ALA A 214 -1.53 -14.53 10.31
C ALA A 214 -2.68 -14.33 9.33
N LEU A 215 -2.51 -13.46 8.34
CA LEU A 215 -3.57 -13.10 7.40
C LEU A 215 -3.26 -13.64 6.00
N SER A 216 -4.13 -14.52 5.49
CA SER A 216 -4.20 -14.84 4.06
C SER A 216 -5.11 -13.81 3.41
N VAL A 217 -4.53 -12.84 2.71
CA VAL A 217 -5.26 -11.64 2.24
C VAL A 217 -5.55 -11.75 0.75
N GLY A 218 -6.75 -12.24 0.42
CA GLY A 218 -7.35 -12.12 -0.91
C GLY A 218 -8.20 -10.84 -1.03
N PHE A 219 -8.33 -10.33 -2.25
CA PHE A 219 -9.20 -9.18 -2.57
C PHE A 219 -10.26 -9.52 -3.63
N ASP A 220 -10.47 -10.80 -3.92
CA ASP A 220 -11.48 -11.28 -4.86
C ASP A 220 -12.90 -11.21 -4.30
N THR A 221 -13.06 -10.80 -3.03
CA THR A 221 -14.33 -10.38 -2.43
C THR A 221 -14.93 -9.12 -3.09
N TRP A 222 -14.17 -8.41 -3.92
CA TRP A 222 -14.62 -7.21 -4.63
C TRP A 222 -15.74 -7.52 -5.64
N TYR A 223 -16.79 -6.69 -5.66
CA TYR A 223 -17.99 -6.90 -6.49
C TYR A 223 -17.75 -7.01 -8.01
N GLU A 224 -16.62 -6.47 -8.47
CA GLU A 224 -16.21 -6.38 -9.88
C GLU A 224 -15.07 -7.35 -10.19
N ASP A 225 -14.66 -8.19 -9.24
CA ASP A 225 -13.57 -9.13 -9.44
C ASP A 225 -13.94 -10.20 -10.49
N PRO A 226 -13.05 -10.48 -11.47
CA PRO A 226 -13.37 -11.40 -12.55
C PRO A 226 -13.59 -12.85 -12.11
N VAL A 227 -13.15 -13.24 -10.90
CA VAL A 227 -13.44 -14.57 -10.34
C VAL A 227 -14.61 -14.57 -9.34
N MET A 228 -15.35 -13.46 -9.26
CA MET A 228 -16.65 -13.29 -8.59
C MET A 228 -16.73 -13.79 -7.13
N GLY A 229 -15.99 -13.16 -6.21
CA GLY A 229 -15.99 -13.56 -4.80
C GLY A 229 -17.24 -13.15 -4.03
N PHE A 230 -17.50 -11.85 -3.80
CA PHE A 230 -18.62 -11.28 -3.02
C PHE A 230 -19.15 -9.95 -3.61
N ASN A 231 -20.07 -9.25 -2.93
CA ASN A 231 -20.64 -7.95 -3.33
C ASN A 231 -20.07 -6.78 -2.50
N VAL A 232 -18.76 -6.83 -2.16
CA VAL A 232 -18.07 -5.74 -1.44
C VAL A 232 -17.71 -4.62 -2.41
N ARG A 233 -18.18 -3.40 -2.15
CA ARG A 233 -18.13 -2.28 -3.11
C ARG A 233 -17.26 -1.12 -2.69
N HIS A 234 -16.97 -1.00 -1.39
CA HIS A 234 -16.30 0.16 -0.84
C HIS A 234 -14.90 -0.21 -0.36
N TYR A 235 -13.88 0.55 -0.78
CA TYR A 235 -12.50 0.33 -0.30
C TYR A 235 -12.40 0.39 1.22
N THR A 236 -13.31 1.12 1.85
CA THR A 236 -13.30 1.39 3.28
C THR A 236 -13.87 0.27 4.09
N THR A 237 -14.56 -0.66 3.46
CA THR A 237 -14.83 -1.97 4.03
C THR A 237 -13.54 -2.70 4.34
N TYR A 238 -12.55 -2.68 3.45
CA TYR A 238 -11.23 -3.26 3.74
C TYR A 238 -10.48 -2.50 4.85
N TYR A 239 -10.56 -1.17 4.88
CA TYR A 239 -10.02 -0.38 6.00
C TYR A 239 -10.67 -0.76 7.34
N LYS A 240 -12.00 -0.81 7.38
CA LYS A 240 -12.77 -1.18 8.58
C LYS A 240 -12.45 -2.60 9.02
N LEU A 241 -12.32 -3.56 8.08
CA LEU A 241 -11.91 -4.93 8.38
C LEU A 241 -10.51 -4.96 9.00
N GLY A 242 -9.53 -4.32 8.37
CA GLY A 242 -8.16 -4.26 8.90
C GLY A 242 -8.10 -3.62 10.30
N LYS A 243 -8.81 -2.50 10.48
CA LYS A 243 -8.92 -1.82 11.78
C LYS A 243 -9.56 -2.72 12.84
N MET A 244 -10.63 -3.41 12.49
CA MET A 244 -11.34 -4.34 13.37
C MET A 244 -10.47 -5.52 13.82
N ILE A 245 -9.73 -6.14 12.89
CA ILE A 245 -8.76 -7.20 13.20
C ILE A 245 -7.73 -6.68 14.22
N ARG A 246 -7.13 -5.52 13.93
CA ARG A 246 -6.12 -4.89 14.80
C ARG A 246 -6.65 -4.61 16.21
N GLU A 247 -7.80 -3.97 16.31
CA GLU A 247 -8.34 -3.48 17.58
C GLU A 247 -8.96 -4.58 18.43
N ILE A 248 -9.58 -5.59 17.83
CA ILE A 248 -10.20 -6.69 18.59
C ILE A 248 -9.16 -7.70 19.06
N LEU A 249 -8.17 -8.04 18.22
CA LEU A 249 -7.20 -9.06 18.56
C LEU A 249 -6.04 -8.50 19.38
N ASP A 250 -5.57 -7.27 19.10
CA ASP A 250 -4.46 -6.62 19.82
C ASP A 250 -3.23 -7.54 19.98
N ARG A 251 -2.79 -8.08 18.84
CA ARG A 251 -1.63 -8.98 18.71
C ARG A 251 -0.72 -8.56 17.57
N PRO A 252 0.54 -9.02 17.54
CA PRO A 252 1.37 -8.91 16.35
C PRO A 252 0.70 -9.56 15.14
N ILE A 253 0.60 -8.81 14.04
CA ILE A 253 -0.09 -9.21 12.82
C ILE A 253 0.91 -9.23 11.66
N PHE A 254 0.90 -10.31 10.88
CA PHE A 254 1.52 -10.32 9.56
C PHE A 254 0.52 -10.87 8.53
N GLY A 255 0.79 -10.65 7.25
CA GLY A 255 -0.03 -11.24 6.19
C GLY A 255 0.72 -11.48 4.90
N VAL A 256 0.08 -12.24 4.02
CA VAL A 256 0.55 -12.52 2.66
C VAL A 256 -0.59 -12.34 1.67
N LEU A 257 -0.26 -11.91 0.47
CA LEU A 257 -1.21 -11.76 -0.62
C LEU A 257 -1.66 -13.14 -1.15
N GLU A 258 -2.97 -13.34 -1.29
CA GLU A 258 -3.59 -14.52 -1.93
C GLU A 258 -4.22 -14.11 -3.28
N GLY A 259 -5.55 -14.24 -3.44
CA GLY A 259 -6.31 -13.87 -4.63
C GLY A 259 -6.61 -12.38 -4.74
N GLY A 260 -7.62 -12.06 -5.55
CA GLY A 260 -7.91 -10.70 -6.00
C GLY A 260 -7.22 -10.38 -7.33
N TYR A 261 -8.03 -10.08 -8.32
CA TYR A 261 -7.62 -10.05 -9.73
C TYR A 261 -8.10 -8.79 -10.44
N HIS A 262 -9.01 -8.03 -9.82
CA HIS A 262 -9.40 -6.72 -10.32
C HIS A 262 -8.22 -5.72 -10.27
N PRO A 263 -8.00 -4.88 -11.30
CA PRO A 263 -6.92 -3.87 -11.32
C PRO A 263 -6.91 -2.85 -10.17
N LYS A 264 -8.01 -2.75 -9.43
CA LYS A 264 -8.15 -1.90 -8.22
C LYS A 264 -7.50 -2.52 -6.97
N ILE A 265 -6.89 -3.70 -7.07
CA ILE A 265 -6.26 -4.42 -5.95
C ILE A 265 -5.26 -3.58 -5.15
N GLY A 266 -4.47 -2.74 -5.80
CA GLY A 266 -3.54 -1.86 -5.09
C GLY A 266 -4.23 -0.87 -4.15
N ARG A 267 -5.41 -0.37 -4.54
CA ARG A 267 -6.22 0.52 -3.70
C ARG A 267 -6.89 -0.24 -2.57
N MET A 268 -7.39 -1.45 -2.82
CA MET A 268 -7.94 -2.31 -1.77
C MET A 268 -6.88 -2.63 -0.70
N LEU A 269 -5.67 -3.02 -1.13
CA LEU A 269 -4.55 -3.23 -0.23
C LEU A 269 -4.16 -1.96 0.52
N GLN A 270 -4.14 -0.79 -0.14
CA GLN A 270 -3.81 0.48 0.51
C GLN A 270 -4.74 0.76 1.70
N TYR A 271 -6.04 0.61 1.52
CA TYR A 271 -7.03 0.82 2.59
C TYR A 271 -6.94 -0.27 3.68
N PHE A 272 -6.81 -1.54 3.29
CA PHE A 272 -6.65 -2.63 4.23
C PHE A 272 -5.42 -2.44 5.13
N ALA A 273 -4.27 -2.16 4.52
CA ALA A 273 -3.01 -1.92 5.21
C ALA A 273 -3.08 -0.67 6.11
N LYS A 274 -3.76 0.42 5.68
CA LYS A 274 -4.04 1.58 6.55
C LYS A 274 -4.85 1.16 7.79
N GLY A 275 -5.84 0.27 7.64
CA GLY A 275 -6.65 -0.25 8.73
C GLY A 275 -5.84 -1.06 9.74
N ILE A 276 -5.00 -1.97 9.24
CA ILE A 276 -4.07 -2.77 10.05
C ILE A 276 -2.98 -1.89 10.71
N GLY A 277 -2.69 -0.72 10.15
CA GLY A 277 -1.62 0.16 10.62
C GLY A 277 -0.25 -0.12 9.98
N TRP A 278 -0.22 -0.84 8.86
CA TRP A 278 1.00 -1.00 8.08
C TRP A 278 1.32 0.29 7.29
N PRO A 279 2.60 0.68 7.18
CA PRO A 279 3.00 1.89 6.45
C PRO A 279 2.84 1.66 4.94
N VAL A 280 1.79 2.26 4.36
CA VAL A 280 1.54 2.33 2.90
C VAL A 280 2.19 3.59 2.33
N THR A 281 3.48 3.52 2.05
CA THR A 281 4.33 4.71 1.84
C THR A 281 4.66 4.97 0.38
N LYS A 282 3.69 5.20 -0.52
CA LYS A 282 4.03 5.70 -1.87
C LYS A 282 3.79 7.22 -1.98
N PRO A 283 4.85 8.04 -2.06
CA PRO A 283 4.73 9.48 -2.26
C PRO A 283 3.91 9.81 -3.53
N GLY A 284 3.04 10.82 -3.48
CA GLY A 284 2.27 11.33 -4.62
C GLY A 284 1.07 10.49 -5.03
N VAL A 285 0.69 9.50 -4.22
CA VAL A 285 -0.57 8.77 -4.43
C VAL A 285 -1.70 9.56 -3.78
N VAL A 286 -2.85 9.58 -4.46
CA VAL A 286 -4.10 10.11 -3.91
C VAL A 286 -4.49 9.26 -2.70
N SER A 287 -4.34 9.83 -1.50
CA SER A 287 -4.64 9.12 -0.25
C SER A 287 -6.14 9.07 0.00
N GLU A 288 -6.87 10.14 -0.35
CA GLU A 288 -8.33 10.20 -0.25
C GLU A 288 -8.91 11.04 -1.39
N VAL A 289 -10.09 10.63 -1.88
CA VAL A 289 -10.88 11.39 -2.86
C VAL A 289 -12.16 11.80 -2.17
N PHE A 290 -12.52 13.08 -2.28
CA PHE A 290 -13.70 13.62 -1.63
C PHE A 290 -14.72 14.11 -2.65
N LYS A 291 -15.99 13.92 -2.32
CA LYS A 291 -17.11 14.69 -2.88
C LYS A 291 -17.38 15.85 -1.93
N PHE A 292 -17.35 17.07 -2.47
CA PHE A 292 -17.64 18.25 -1.67
C PHE A 292 -19.08 18.71 -1.87
N THR A 293 -19.74 19.08 -0.78
CA THR A 293 -21.03 19.78 -0.81
C THR A 293 -21.01 20.97 0.15
N ARG A 294 -22.00 21.85 0.06
CA ARG A 294 -22.14 23.03 0.92
C ARG A 294 -23.58 23.15 1.38
N GLU A 295 -23.78 23.28 2.68
CA GLU A 295 -25.10 23.40 3.30
C GLU A 295 -25.01 24.37 4.48
N GLU A 296 -25.95 25.32 4.57
CA GLU A 296 -26.02 26.33 5.64
C GLU A 296 -24.70 27.09 5.90
N GLY A 297 -23.94 27.38 4.85
CA GLY A 297 -22.68 28.11 4.94
C GLY A 297 -21.46 27.24 5.26
N LYS A 298 -21.64 26.01 5.75
CA LYS A 298 -20.58 25.04 6.02
C LYS A 298 -20.25 24.20 4.80
N HIS A 299 -18.98 23.85 4.65
CA HIS A 299 -18.54 22.89 3.65
C HIS A 299 -18.52 21.49 4.26
N TYR A 300 -18.88 20.52 3.43
CA TYR A 300 -18.78 19.11 3.76
C TYR A 300 -17.91 18.41 2.73
N ALA A 301 -17.06 17.50 3.18
CA ALA A 301 -16.37 16.54 2.34
C ALA A 301 -16.84 15.16 2.72
N ILE A 302 -17.17 14.36 1.71
CA ILE A 302 -17.49 12.95 1.88
C ILE A 302 -16.41 12.19 1.14
N ASN A 303 -15.55 11.46 1.84
CA ASN A 303 -14.57 10.63 1.14
C ASN A 303 -15.25 9.41 0.51
N GLU A 304 -14.51 8.63 -0.25
CA GLU A 304 -15.02 7.36 -0.78
C GLU A 304 -15.44 6.35 0.30
N ALA A 305 -15.13 6.61 1.58
CA ALA A 305 -15.62 5.84 2.72
C ALA A 305 -17.04 6.15 3.17
N GLY A 306 -17.62 7.24 2.67
CA GLY A 306 -18.82 7.81 3.26
C GLY A 306 -18.57 8.52 4.59
N GLU A 307 -17.31 8.70 5.01
CA GLU A 307 -16.99 9.53 6.16
C GLU A 307 -17.26 11.00 5.79
N ILE A 308 -17.90 11.72 6.70
CA ILE A 308 -18.33 13.10 6.47
C ILE A 308 -17.54 14.01 7.39
N TRP A 309 -16.85 14.99 6.79
CA TRP A 309 -16.20 16.08 7.52
C TRP A 309 -16.92 17.37 7.24
N SER A 310 -17.21 18.15 8.27
CA SER A 310 -17.66 19.54 8.14
C SER A 310 -16.50 20.50 8.43
N PHE A 311 -16.39 21.59 7.68
CA PHE A 311 -15.35 22.61 7.86
C PHE A 311 -15.84 23.98 7.37
N GLU A 312 -15.22 25.04 7.90
CA GLU A 312 -15.56 26.42 7.50
C GLU A 312 -14.93 26.76 6.15
N THR A 313 -13.75 26.21 5.85
CA THR A 313 -13.08 26.36 4.56
C THR A 313 -12.48 25.04 4.07
N LYS A 314 -12.45 24.81 2.74
CA LYS A 314 -11.86 23.58 2.16
C LYS A 314 -10.41 23.32 2.61
N ALA A 315 -9.66 24.38 2.97
CA ALA A 315 -8.28 24.28 3.43
C ALA A 315 -8.13 23.55 4.78
N GLU A 316 -9.16 23.57 5.63
CA GLU A 316 -9.12 22.89 6.95
C GLU A 316 -9.18 21.37 6.85
N LEU A 317 -9.68 20.81 5.74
CA LEU A 317 -9.83 19.37 5.56
C LEU A 317 -8.51 18.63 5.77
N VAL A 318 -7.41 19.17 5.24
CA VAL A 318 -6.06 18.60 5.39
C VAL A 318 -5.59 18.59 6.85
N GLY A 319 -6.13 19.48 7.69
CA GLY A 319 -5.86 19.51 9.13
C GLY A 319 -6.61 18.42 9.90
N LYS A 320 -7.72 17.91 9.37
CA LYS A 320 -8.61 16.95 10.03
C LYS A 320 -8.31 15.48 9.71
N ILE A 321 -7.48 15.22 8.72
CA ILE A 321 -7.05 13.87 8.38
C ILE A 321 -5.91 13.42 9.31
N ASP A 322 -5.87 12.12 9.59
CA ASP A 322 -4.78 11.50 10.35
C ASP A 322 -3.47 11.61 9.55
N LYS A 323 -2.50 12.37 10.09
CA LYS A 323 -1.21 12.63 9.44
C LYS A 323 -0.17 11.62 9.88
N LYS A 324 0.53 11.03 8.91
CA LYS A 324 1.70 10.19 9.18
C LYS A 324 2.95 11.06 9.42
N PRO A 325 3.81 10.70 10.38
CA PRO A 325 5.12 11.33 10.53
C PRO A 325 5.94 11.23 9.24
N GLY A 326 6.60 12.33 8.85
CA GLY A 326 7.43 12.36 7.64
C GLY A 326 6.66 12.50 6.31
N TYR A 327 5.37 12.83 6.37
CA TYR A 327 4.52 13.07 5.20
C TYR A 327 3.91 14.47 5.23
N SER A 328 3.67 15.02 4.04
CA SER A 328 2.84 16.19 3.84
C SER A 328 1.59 15.81 3.07
N TYR A 329 0.55 16.61 3.25
CA TYR A 329 -0.76 16.39 2.68
C TYR A 329 -1.21 17.68 2.03
N GLN A 330 -1.74 17.59 0.80
CA GLN A 330 -2.23 18.73 0.04
C GLN A 330 -3.56 18.38 -0.59
N LEU A 331 -4.48 19.34 -0.63
CA LEU A 331 -5.74 19.21 -1.36
C LEU A 331 -5.53 19.67 -2.80
N GLU A 332 -5.65 18.75 -3.75
CA GLU A 332 -5.51 18.98 -5.19
C GLU A 332 -6.77 18.47 -5.90
N ASP A 333 -7.55 19.36 -6.53
CA ASP A 333 -8.76 19.01 -7.30
C ASP A 333 -9.68 18.02 -6.58
N ASP A 334 -10.04 18.36 -5.33
CA ASP A 334 -10.89 17.57 -4.43
C ASP A 334 -10.30 16.22 -3.96
N LYS A 335 -8.99 16.03 -4.16
CA LYS A 335 -8.23 14.87 -3.71
C LYS A 335 -7.21 15.28 -2.67
N VAL A 336 -7.11 14.54 -1.58
CA VAL A 336 -5.93 14.69 -0.72
C VAL A 336 -4.82 13.81 -1.29
N VAL A 337 -3.72 14.47 -1.61
CA VAL A 337 -2.50 13.84 -2.09
C VAL A 337 -1.52 13.77 -0.93
N GLU A 338 -1.05 12.56 -0.64
CA GLU A 338 -0.04 12.30 0.38
C GLU A 338 1.34 12.27 -0.28
N ARG A 339 2.29 13.07 0.23
CA ARG A 339 3.65 13.14 -0.28
C ARG A 339 4.65 12.85 0.83
N LYS A 340 5.61 11.96 0.59
CA LYS A 340 6.69 11.71 1.54
C LYS A 340 7.60 12.92 1.55
N ILE A 341 7.88 13.43 2.74
CA ILE A 341 8.83 14.52 2.91
C ILE A 341 10.24 13.98 2.72
N LEU A 342 10.98 14.58 1.80
CA LEU A 342 12.40 14.31 1.64
C LEU A 342 13.17 15.55 2.05
N TRP A 343 13.84 15.44 3.19
CA TRP A 343 14.72 16.48 3.70
C TRP A 343 16.08 16.39 3.01
N MET A 344 16.59 17.53 2.55
CA MET A 344 17.92 17.66 1.99
C MET A 344 18.52 19.01 2.39
N ASP A 345 19.84 19.12 2.35
CA ASP A 345 20.51 20.41 2.48
C ASP A 345 20.46 21.19 1.15
N LEU A 346 20.90 22.45 1.21
CA LEU A 346 20.84 23.35 0.07
C LEU A 346 21.75 22.90 -1.09
N ASP A 347 22.94 22.36 -0.76
CA ASP A 347 23.91 21.89 -1.74
C ASP A 347 23.39 20.67 -2.50
N GLU A 348 22.86 19.68 -1.77
CA GLU A 348 22.22 18.49 -2.33
C GLU A 348 21.07 18.88 -3.26
N TYR A 349 20.22 19.83 -2.82
CA TYR A 349 19.13 20.33 -3.64
C TYR A 349 19.62 20.90 -4.97
N TYR A 350 20.64 21.77 -4.95
CA TYR A 350 21.16 22.37 -6.18
C TYR A 350 21.85 21.36 -7.08
N GLN A 351 22.57 20.38 -6.53
CA GLN A 351 23.16 19.29 -7.30
C GLN A 351 22.07 18.48 -8.01
N LYS A 352 21.04 18.04 -7.27
CA LYS A 352 19.91 17.28 -7.84
C LYS A 352 19.10 18.09 -8.84
N LYS A 353 18.99 19.41 -8.64
CA LYS A 353 18.37 20.32 -9.61
C LYS A 353 19.15 20.37 -10.92
N LYS A 354 20.49 20.49 -10.83
CA LYS A 354 21.39 20.56 -11.99
C LYS A 354 21.40 19.26 -12.80
N THR A 355 21.32 18.11 -12.15
CA THR A 355 21.31 16.79 -12.81
C THR A 355 19.94 16.36 -13.33
N GLY A 356 18.88 17.13 -13.03
CA GLY A 356 17.49 16.78 -13.37
C GLY A 356 16.87 15.70 -12.46
N GLU A 357 17.62 15.21 -11.48
CA GLU A 357 17.15 14.22 -10.50
C GLU A 357 16.03 14.78 -9.62
N LEU A 358 16.06 16.08 -9.32
CA LEU A 358 15.02 16.77 -8.56
C LEU A 358 13.64 16.66 -9.24
N ALA A 359 13.60 16.82 -10.58
CA ALA A 359 12.37 16.66 -11.34
C ALA A 359 11.85 15.21 -11.33
N LYS A 360 12.75 14.22 -11.24
CA LYS A 360 12.39 12.82 -11.08
C LYS A 360 11.75 12.58 -9.70
N LEU A 361 12.33 13.14 -8.63
CA LEU A 361 11.76 13.05 -7.28
C LEU A 361 10.37 13.68 -7.19
N TYR A 362 10.15 14.85 -7.79
CA TYR A 362 8.81 15.45 -7.86
C TYR A 362 7.81 14.57 -8.64
N ARG A 363 8.22 14.01 -9.79
CA ARG A 363 7.38 13.06 -10.55
C ARG A 363 7.09 11.76 -9.79
N MET A 364 8.00 11.37 -8.90
CA MET A 364 7.81 10.26 -7.98
C MET A 364 6.96 10.63 -6.76
N GLY A 365 6.49 11.88 -6.67
CA GLY A 365 5.53 12.31 -5.65
C GLY A 365 6.11 12.76 -4.32
N TYR A 366 7.43 13.01 -4.25
CA TYR A 366 8.06 13.52 -3.04
C TYR A 366 7.74 14.99 -2.81
N ASP A 367 7.55 15.36 -1.55
CA ASP A 367 7.56 16.77 -1.11
C ASP A 367 8.96 17.08 -0.58
N ILE A 368 9.70 17.85 -1.35
CA ILE A 368 11.10 18.15 -1.04
C ILE A 368 11.13 19.33 -0.08
N LYS A 369 11.77 19.14 1.07
CA LYS A 369 12.00 20.18 2.06
C LYS A 369 13.49 20.42 2.20
N ILE A 370 13.90 21.67 2.11
CA ILE A 370 15.28 22.07 2.37
C ILE A 370 15.37 22.51 3.83
N LYS A 371 16.39 22.04 4.54
CA LYS A 371 16.70 22.46 5.90
C LYS A 371 18.14 22.97 5.93
N GLU A 372 18.31 24.23 6.28
CA GLU A 372 19.62 24.85 6.52
C GLU A 372 19.54 25.60 7.85
N ASP A 373 20.45 25.31 8.78
CA ASP A 373 20.52 25.98 10.10
C ASP A 373 19.19 26.10 10.85
N ASN A 374 18.38 25.03 10.82
CA ASN A 374 17.03 24.95 11.42
C ASN A 374 15.96 25.86 10.80
N LEU A 375 16.22 26.47 9.65
CA LEU A 375 15.24 27.22 8.88
C LEU A 375 14.81 26.41 7.65
N THR A 376 13.52 26.47 7.34
CA THR A 376 12.97 26.01 6.06
C THR A 376 13.25 27.04 4.97
N LEU A 377 13.27 26.61 3.71
CA LEU A 377 13.33 27.49 2.53
C LEU A 377 12.38 28.69 2.61
N LYS A 378 11.16 28.47 3.11
CA LYS A 378 10.15 29.52 3.29
C LYS A 378 10.58 30.54 4.35
N GLU A 379 11.08 30.06 5.48
CA GLU A 379 11.59 30.92 6.56
C GLU A 379 12.86 31.66 6.14
N MET A 380 13.71 31.04 5.32
CA MET A 380 14.87 31.70 4.70
C MET A 380 14.43 32.79 3.73
N ASP A 381 13.45 32.52 2.86
CA ASP A 381 12.88 33.52 1.95
C ASP A 381 12.22 34.66 2.73
N GLU A 382 11.46 34.36 3.78
CA GLU A 382 10.84 35.36 4.65
C GLU A 382 11.89 36.20 5.40
N ALA A 383 12.92 35.57 5.96
CA ALA A 383 14.03 36.26 6.63
C ALA A 383 14.83 37.12 5.64
N TYR A 384 15.10 36.62 4.44
CA TYR A 384 15.76 37.36 3.37
C TYR A 384 14.90 38.53 2.88
N ASN A 385 13.58 38.34 2.76
CA ASN A 385 12.65 39.39 2.37
C ASN A 385 12.50 40.47 3.46
N GLU A 386 12.44 40.11 4.74
CA GLU A 386 12.40 41.08 5.85
C GLU A 386 13.75 41.81 6.00
N MET A 387 14.88 41.12 5.79
CA MET A 387 16.20 41.76 5.68
C MET A 387 16.23 42.75 4.51
N LEU A 388 15.80 42.34 3.32
CA LEU A 388 15.70 43.20 2.14
C LEU A 388 14.79 44.39 2.40
N LYS A 389 13.62 44.18 2.99
CA LYS A 389 12.66 45.24 3.31
C LYS A 389 13.23 46.25 4.31
N THR A 390 13.94 45.78 5.33
CA THR A 390 14.66 46.63 6.29
C THR A 390 15.79 47.40 5.61
N GLU A 391 16.53 46.74 4.71
CA GLU A 391 17.67 47.35 4.02
C GLU A 391 17.25 48.32 2.92
N LEU A 392 16.08 48.11 2.31
CA LEU A 392 15.44 48.96 1.30
C LEU A 392 14.59 50.07 1.94
N GLN A 393 14.12 49.91 3.18
CA GLN A 393 13.43 50.96 3.91
C GLN A 393 14.34 52.18 4.04
N ASN A 394 13.87 53.32 3.53
CA ASN A 394 14.57 54.61 3.50
C ASN A 394 15.78 54.70 2.54
N ARG A 395 15.87 53.84 1.53
CA ARG A 395 16.87 53.97 0.45
C ARG A 395 16.39 54.84 -0.68
N ILE A 396 17.30 55.63 -1.25
CA ILE A 396 17.05 56.41 -2.45
C ILE A 396 17.45 55.57 -3.68
N ILE A 397 16.54 55.47 -4.67
CA ILE A 397 16.85 54.90 -5.98
C ILE A 397 17.55 55.99 -6.80
N GLU A 398 18.84 55.80 -7.08
CA GLU A 398 19.65 56.74 -7.87
C GLU A 398 19.46 56.57 -9.38
N LYS A 399 19.23 55.33 -9.83
CA LYS A 399 19.13 55.00 -11.24
C LYS A 399 18.29 53.75 -11.45
N VAL A 400 17.52 53.71 -12.52
CA VAL A 400 16.80 52.51 -12.98
C VAL A 400 17.34 52.10 -14.34
N GLU A 401 17.79 50.86 -14.49
CA GLU A 401 18.13 50.25 -15.78
C GLU A 401 17.09 49.21 -16.16
N VAL A 402 16.67 49.20 -17.43
CA VAL A 402 15.74 48.22 -17.97
C VAL A 402 16.44 47.39 -19.02
N LEU A 403 16.65 46.11 -18.73
CA LEU A 403 17.16 45.14 -19.69
C LEU A 403 15.98 44.41 -20.34
N LYS A 404 15.85 44.57 -21.66
CA LYS A 404 14.87 43.85 -22.47
C LYS A 404 15.58 42.71 -23.21
N SER A 405 15.09 41.50 -23.00
CA SER A 405 15.43 40.31 -23.81
C SER A 405 14.13 39.68 -24.31
N PRO A 406 14.14 38.90 -25.41
CA PRO A 406 12.93 38.24 -25.91
C PRO A 406 12.29 37.38 -24.82
N GLY A 407 11.11 37.79 -24.35
CA GLY A 407 10.35 37.10 -23.31
C GLY A 407 10.76 37.36 -21.85
N ASN A 408 11.67 38.31 -21.58
CA ASN A 408 12.03 38.69 -20.20
C ASN A 408 12.41 40.17 -20.10
N ARG A 409 11.74 40.90 -19.21
CA ARG A 409 12.11 42.22 -18.70
C ARG A 409 12.79 42.10 -17.34
N THR A 410 13.95 42.73 -17.22
CA THR A 410 14.65 42.88 -15.94
C THR A 410 14.80 44.35 -15.63
N LEU A 411 14.33 44.77 -14.45
CA LEU A 411 14.54 46.09 -13.87
C LEU A 411 15.71 46.01 -12.89
N ILE A 412 16.67 46.92 -12.99
CA ILE A 412 17.78 47.05 -12.07
C ILE A 412 17.67 48.42 -11.39
N LEU A 413 17.41 48.44 -10.09
CA LEU A 413 17.39 49.66 -9.29
C LEU A 413 18.77 49.84 -8.64
N HIS A 414 19.44 50.93 -8.94
CA HIS A 414 20.68 51.34 -8.28
C HIS A 414 20.31 52.17 -7.05
N LEU A 415 20.91 51.83 -5.92
CA LEU A 415 20.63 52.46 -4.63
C LEU A 415 21.79 53.37 -4.22
N ASP A 416 21.49 54.36 -3.38
CA ASP A 416 22.42 55.36 -2.81
C ASP A 416 23.69 54.82 -2.12
N ASN A 417 23.70 53.54 -1.77
CA ASN A 417 24.82 52.85 -1.16
C ASN A 417 25.68 52.07 -2.18
N GLY A 418 25.45 52.27 -3.47
CA GLY A 418 26.14 51.57 -4.56
C GLY A 418 25.67 50.12 -4.79
N LYS A 419 24.67 49.63 -4.04
CA LYS A 419 24.05 48.31 -4.29
C LYS A 419 23.04 48.39 -5.44
N ARG A 420 22.71 47.22 -6.00
CA ARG A 420 21.73 47.07 -7.09
C ARG A 420 20.68 46.04 -6.72
N LEU A 421 19.40 46.39 -6.87
CA LEU A 421 18.26 45.47 -6.75
C LEU A 421 17.82 45.03 -8.15
N ILE A 422 17.74 43.73 -8.40
CA ILE A 422 17.40 43.18 -9.72
C ILE A 422 16.00 42.52 -9.64
N LEU A 423 15.02 43.11 -10.32
CA LEU A 423 13.65 42.62 -10.41
C LEU A 423 13.45 41.95 -11.78
N ARG A 424 13.08 40.66 -11.78
CA ARG A 424 12.79 39.89 -13.00
C ARG A 424 11.29 39.71 -13.15
N GLU A 425 10.80 39.67 -14.40
CA GLU A 425 9.37 39.63 -14.79
C GLU A 425 8.54 38.50 -14.13
N GLY A 426 9.15 37.48 -13.52
CA GLY A 426 8.46 36.42 -12.74
C GLY A 426 8.26 36.70 -11.24
N LEU A 427 8.89 37.72 -10.67
CA LEU A 427 8.78 38.11 -9.24
C LEU A 427 7.79 39.27 -9.00
N LEU A 428 7.23 39.85 -10.06
CA LEU A 428 6.20 40.89 -9.99
C LEU A 428 4.81 40.24 -9.87
N VAL A 429 4.43 39.83 -8.66
CA VAL A 429 3.11 39.22 -8.39
C VAL A 429 2.03 40.30 -8.34
N LYS A 430 0.89 40.02 -8.98
CA LYS A 430 -0.35 40.81 -9.13
C LYS A 430 -0.53 41.97 -8.12
N GLY A 431 -0.61 43.20 -8.65
CA GLY A 431 -1.07 44.38 -7.92
C GLY A 431 -0.11 45.57 -7.92
N ALA A 432 1.13 45.40 -8.38
CA ALA A 432 2.09 46.50 -8.48
C ALA A 432 1.79 47.38 -9.71
N HIS A 433 1.24 48.57 -9.48
CA HIS A 433 1.35 49.68 -10.42
C HIS A 433 2.69 50.38 -10.17
N ILE A 434 3.55 50.41 -11.20
CA ILE A 434 4.78 51.20 -11.21
C ILE A 434 4.55 52.31 -12.24
N GLU A 435 4.29 53.53 -11.78
CA GLU A 435 4.34 54.72 -12.62
C GLU A 435 5.74 55.34 -12.51
N LEU A 436 6.31 55.68 -13.67
CA LEU A 436 7.56 56.41 -13.83
C LEU A 436 7.18 57.80 -14.36
N GLU A 437 7.43 58.84 -13.58
CA GLU A 437 7.43 60.24 -14.06
C GLU A 437 8.87 60.75 -14.13
N ASP A 438 9.16 61.56 -15.16
CA ASP A 438 10.47 62.20 -15.42
C ASP A 438 10.85 63.27 -14.40
#